data_AF-A0A1L8CTB8-F1
#
_entry.id   AF-A0A1L8CTB8-F1
#
_cell.length_a   1.000
_cell.length_b   1.000
_cell.length_c   1.000
_cell.angle_alpha   90.00
_cell.angle_beta   90.00
_cell.angle_gamma   90.00
#
_symmetry.space_group_name_H-M   'P 1'
#
loop_
_entity.id
_entity.type
_entity.pdbx_description
1 polymer ?
#
loop_
_entity_poly.entity_id
_entity_poly.type
_entity_poly.pdbx_seq_one_letter_code
_entity_poly.pdbx_strand_id
1 'polypeptide(L)'
;MRFWLKIIFLQLIIFVVIFSIGVFFIEGDAFDFFTPEDLKIFKIIGFGPKNTSVKIYFNSPVFARGKLKIYNEVNDLVREINLAVIKKGTNEVTWDGKDDDGNLLTDKKYRFEVEAELYHIPVFLFHDIRPPGVDDKNIYAVYPQTLDRILELIKEGGYETVTASKIADYISERSLPPEKPVGLIFIDGYKGFFNEGAGLLKSYDMPFSLFLITGYIGVRPEMMTWEEVRAVSQLGLAEFGIEGDKISNNGFWRQKSGESIEQYKSRIINDVNTARDKVGKNLSTGVEGFFWKVNQNNSLNMEAVRQSGIKYQVLVNYHLVNEIGQGDIIYAYPVLKTTDIKEIENRLNNIVEKKIIFKGVLTRNNG
;
A
#
# COMPACT_ATOMS: atom_id res chain seq x y z
N MET A 1 -41.37 6.02 16.48
CA MET A 1 -41.40 4.84 17.37
C MET A 1 -39.97 4.61 17.88
N ARG A 2 -39.74 5.01 19.14
CA ARG A 2 -38.64 4.68 20.09
C ARG A 2 -37.15 4.84 19.67
N PHE A 3 -36.55 5.87 20.29
CA PHE A 3 -35.14 6.08 20.67
C PHE A 3 -34.38 4.82 21.09
N TRP A 4 -33.07 4.76 20.79
CA TRP A 4 -32.03 4.27 21.71
C TRP A 4 -30.72 5.04 21.46
N LEU A 5 -30.39 5.97 22.38
CA LEU A 5 -29.00 6.32 22.70
C LEU A 5 -28.36 5.04 23.25
N LYS A 6 -27.28 4.55 22.66
CA LYS A 6 -26.37 3.62 23.34
C LYS A 6 -25.17 4.41 23.85
N ILE A 7 -25.30 4.84 25.09
CA ILE A 7 -24.19 5.09 26.01
C ILE A 7 -23.43 3.76 26.10
N ILE A 8 -22.20 3.71 25.59
CA ILE A 8 -21.34 2.54 25.72
C ILE A 8 -20.62 2.68 27.07
N PHE A 9 -21.05 1.85 28.02
CA PHE A 9 -20.30 1.60 29.24
C PHE A 9 -19.02 0.84 28.88
N LEU A 10 -17.90 1.36 29.34
CA LEU A 10 -16.61 0.69 29.40
C LEU A 10 -16.76 -0.57 30.26
N GLN A 11 -16.84 -1.74 29.64
CA GLN A 11 -16.69 -3.02 30.34
C GLN A 11 -15.39 -3.66 29.85
N LEU A 12 -14.36 -3.59 30.70
CA LEU A 12 -13.20 -4.48 30.62
C LEU A 12 -13.72 -5.93 30.67
N ILE A 13 -13.63 -6.65 29.56
CA ILE A 13 -13.81 -8.11 29.55
C ILE A 13 -12.41 -8.72 29.53
N ILE A 14 -11.93 -9.10 30.72
CA ILE A 14 -10.68 -9.86 30.87
C ILE A 14 -11.01 -11.34 30.63
N PHE A 15 -10.49 -11.92 29.55
CA PHE A 15 -10.47 -13.37 29.38
C PHE A 15 -9.19 -13.94 30.01
N VAL A 16 -9.35 -14.77 31.05
CA VAL A 16 -8.26 -15.53 31.67
C VAL A 16 -8.34 -16.97 31.17
N VAL A 17 -7.36 -17.40 30.38
CA VAL A 17 -7.21 -18.80 29.96
C VAL A 17 -5.98 -19.38 30.67
N ILE A 18 -6.21 -20.38 31.53
CA ILE A 18 -5.16 -21.03 32.33
C ILE A 18 -4.74 -22.32 31.63
N PHE A 19 -3.50 -22.37 31.13
CA PHE A 19 -2.81 -23.62 30.78
C PHE A 19 -1.42 -23.62 31.41
N SER A 20 -0.92 -24.82 31.72
CA SER A 20 0.31 -25.07 32.50
C SER A 20 1.63 -24.65 31.81
N ILE A 21 1.60 -23.82 30.76
CA ILE A 21 2.76 -23.19 30.12
C ILE A 21 2.30 -21.82 29.58
N GLY A 22 2.48 -20.76 30.37
CA GLY A 22 2.24 -19.36 29.98
C GLY A 22 0.80 -18.85 30.18
N VAL A 23 0.66 -17.64 30.74
CA VAL A 23 -0.61 -16.92 30.90
C VAL A 23 -0.65 -15.79 29.87
N PHE A 24 -1.74 -15.70 29.10
CA PHE A 24 -1.96 -14.66 28.10
C PHE A 24 -2.91 -13.59 28.67
N PHE A 25 -2.61 -12.30 28.43
CA PHE A 25 -3.51 -11.18 28.74
C PHE A 25 -3.66 -10.31 27.49
N ILE A 26 -4.91 -10.01 27.13
CA ILE A 26 -5.28 -9.10 26.02
C ILE A 26 -5.88 -7.85 26.65
N GLU A 27 -5.23 -6.70 26.44
CA GLU A 27 -5.79 -5.37 26.80
C GLU A 27 -5.48 -4.41 25.64
N GLY A 28 -6.53 -3.80 25.07
CA GLY A 28 -6.45 -2.70 24.09
C GLY A 28 -7.58 -2.71 23.06
N ASP A 29 -8.09 -1.51 22.72
CA ASP A 29 -9.13 -1.22 21.73
C ASP A 29 -8.69 -1.51 20.29
N ALA A 30 -8.47 -2.78 19.95
CA ALA A 30 -8.15 -3.24 18.59
C ALA A 30 -9.16 -4.30 18.14
N PHE A 31 -10.41 -3.88 17.93
CA PHE A 31 -11.39 -4.69 17.22
C PHE A 31 -11.23 -4.45 15.72
N ASP A 32 -10.51 -5.36 15.05
CA ASP A 32 -11.11 -6.28 14.09
C ASP A 32 -10.03 -7.22 13.50
N PHE A 33 -10.37 -8.52 13.40
CA PHE A 33 -9.64 -9.61 12.70
C PHE A 33 -8.62 -10.48 13.42
N PHE A 34 -8.83 -10.87 14.69
CA PHE A 34 -8.25 -12.14 15.16
C PHE A 34 -9.30 -13.04 15.78
N THR A 35 -9.44 -14.24 15.21
CA THR A 35 -10.24 -15.31 15.81
C THR A 35 -9.44 -15.94 16.96
N PRO A 36 -10.11 -16.56 17.95
CA PRO A 36 -9.44 -17.39 18.95
C PRO A 36 -8.56 -18.50 18.36
N GLU A 37 -8.79 -18.90 17.11
CA GLU A 37 -7.97 -19.85 16.34
C GLU A 37 -6.64 -19.25 15.88
N ASP A 38 -6.62 -17.99 15.45
CA ASP A 38 -5.37 -17.29 15.06
C ASP A 38 -4.42 -17.18 16.26
N LEU A 39 -4.99 -17.05 17.47
CA LEU A 39 -4.28 -17.02 18.75
C LEU A 39 -3.69 -18.38 19.18
N LYS A 40 -4.12 -19.51 18.58
CA LYS A 40 -3.54 -20.84 18.85
C LYS A 40 -2.18 -21.06 18.20
N ILE A 41 -1.79 -20.20 17.26
CA ILE A 41 -0.56 -20.34 16.48
C ILE A 41 0.65 -19.79 17.25
N PHE A 42 0.47 -19.05 18.35
CA PHE A 42 1.58 -18.44 19.09
C PHE A 42 2.19 -19.40 20.11
N LYS A 43 3.28 -20.07 19.73
CA LYS A 43 4.09 -20.86 20.65
C LYS A 43 5.38 -20.12 20.98
N ILE A 44 5.45 -19.59 22.21
CA ILE A 44 6.66 -18.99 22.77
C ILE A 44 7.47 -20.12 23.40
N ILE A 45 8.70 -20.34 22.91
CA ILE A 45 9.62 -21.36 23.46
C ILE A 45 10.87 -20.62 23.93
N GLY A 46 11.29 -20.86 25.18
CA GLY A 46 12.44 -20.21 25.81
C GLY A 46 13.68 -21.10 25.96
N PHE A 47 14.83 -20.42 26.08
CA PHE A 47 16.18 -20.80 26.54
C PHE A 47 17.05 -21.74 25.70
N GLY A 48 18.30 -21.29 25.48
CA GLY A 48 19.47 -22.12 25.21
C GLY A 48 20.39 -22.17 26.44
N PRO A 49 21.04 -23.31 26.74
CA PRO A 49 21.55 -23.63 28.08
C PRO A 49 22.88 -22.98 28.52
N LYS A 50 23.54 -22.10 27.73
CA LYS A 50 24.93 -21.68 28.01
C LYS A 50 25.34 -20.22 27.74
N ASN A 51 24.44 -19.34 27.28
CA ASN A 51 24.78 -17.94 26.98
C ASN A 51 23.78 -16.97 27.63
N THR A 52 24.23 -15.76 27.96
CA THR A 52 23.39 -14.65 28.44
C THR A 52 22.32 -14.20 27.43
N SER A 53 22.38 -14.71 26.20
CA SER A 53 21.44 -14.43 25.13
C SER A 53 20.15 -15.25 25.23
N VAL A 54 19.01 -14.57 25.19
CA VAL A 54 17.66 -15.13 25.16
C VAL A 54 17.15 -15.17 23.72
N LYS A 55 16.76 -16.35 23.24
CA LYS A 55 16.01 -16.48 21.98
C LYS A 55 14.52 -16.39 22.24
N ILE A 56 13.84 -15.54 21.49
CA ILE A 56 12.41 -15.31 21.53
C ILE A 56 11.85 -15.78 20.19
N TYR A 57 10.96 -16.76 20.25
CA TYR A 57 10.22 -17.26 19.09
C TYR A 57 8.79 -16.73 19.13
N PHE A 58 8.32 -16.22 18.01
CA PHE A 58 6.92 -15.84 17.85
C PHE A 58 6.46 -16.15 16.43
N ASN A 59 5.19 -16.54 16.29
CA ASN A 59 4.56 -16.61 14.98
C ASN A 59 3.94 -15.24 14.67
N SER A 60 3.92 -14.81 13.41
CA SER A 60 3.21 -13.60 12.98
C SER A 60 2.24 -13.93 11.86
N PRO A 61 1.02 -13.37 11.87
CA PRO A 61 0.07 -13.50 10.78
C PRO A 61 0.37 -12.54 9.61
N VAL A 62 1.30 -11.59 9.80
CA VAL A 62 1.58 -10.50 8.86
C VAL A 62 3.05 -10.45 8.45
N PHE A 63 3.28 -9.86 7.28
CA PHE A 63 4.59 -9.44 6.81
C PHE A 63 4.75 -7.94 7.04
N ALA A 64 5.65 -7.52 7.92
CA ALA A 64 5.70 -6.14 8.41
C ALA A 64 7.10 -5.74 8.92
N ARG A 65 7.29 -4.44 9.17
CA ARG A 65 8.30 -3.98 10.13
C ARG A 65 7.74 -4.09 11.54
N GLY A 66 8.61 -4.03 12.53
CA GLY A 66 8.13 -3.94 13.89
C GLY A 66 9.22 -3.72 14.91
N LYS A 67 8.84 -3.89 16.18
CA LYS A 67 9.71 -3.71 17.34
C LYS A 67 9.43 -4.80 18.35
N LEU A 68 10.48 -5.33 18.96
CA LEU A 68 10.39 -6.14 20.16
C LEU A 68 10.73 -5.25 21.35
N LYS A 69 9.78 -5.06 22.25
CA LYS A 69 9.91 -4.34 23.51
C LYS A 69 10.01 -5.33 24.65
N ILE A 70 10.90 -5.09 25.60
CA ILE A 70 11.12 -5.95 26.76
C ILE A 70 10.95 -5.10 28.01
N TYR A 71 10.19 -5.64 28.96
CA TYR A 71 9.80 -5.01 30.19
C TYR A 71 10.26 -5.84 31.39
N ASN A 72 10.66 -5.18 32.47
CA ASN A 72 11.07 -5.81 33.72
C ASN A 72 9.88 -6.29 34.57
N GLU A 73 10.12 -6.77 35.80
CA GLU A 73 9.08 -7.29 36.70
C GLU A 73 8.07 -6.23 37.16
N VAL A 74 8.46 -4.95 37.15
CA VAL A 74 7.61 -3.81 37.53
C VAL A 74 7.00 -3.10 36.31
N ASN A 75 7.14 -3.67 35.10
CA ASN A 75 6.63 -3.16 33.82
C ASN A 75 7.32 -1.92 33.23
N ASP A 76 8.55 -1.59 33.65
CA ASP A 76 9.34 -0.58 32.95
C ASP A 76 9.92 -1.17 31.67
N LEU A 77 9.88 -0.40 30.57
CA LEU A 77 10.55 -0.75 29.32
C LEU A 77 12.07 -0.68 29.55
N VAL A 78 12.75 -1.81 29.38
CA VAL A 78 14.19 -1.94 29.60
C VAL A 78 14.98 -2.12 28.31
N ARG A 79 14.33 -2.58 27.23
CA ARG A 79 14.98 -2.78 25.94
C ARG A 79 13.99 -2.63 24.80
N GLU A 80 14.40 -1.94 23.74
CA GLU A 80 13.71 -1.95 22.45
C GLU A 80 14.63 -2.49 21.35
N ILE A 81 14.13 -3.44 20.55
CA ILE A 81 14.85 -4.04 19.43
C ILE A 81 14.05 -3.81 18.15
N ASN A 82 14.62 -3.06 17.22
CA ASN A 82 14.02 -2.87 15.90
C ASN A 82 14.05 -4.17 15.10
N LEU A 83 12.88 -4.60 14.63
CA LEU A 83 12.71 -5.76 13.77
C LEU A 83 12.56 -5.28 12.33
N ALA A 84 13.66 -5.32 11.58
CA ALA A 84 13.67 -4.88 10.18
C ALA A 84 12.66 -5.64 9.32
N VAL A 85 12.41 -6.91 9.63
CA VAL A 85 11.40 -7.75 8.98
C VAL A 85 10.78 -8.70 10.00
N ILE A 86 9.45 -8.69 10.06
CA ILE A 86 8.60 -9.73 10.63
C ILE A 86 8.01 -10.52 9.46
N LYS A 87 8.25 -11.82 9.39
CA LYS A 87 7.71 -12.72 8.37
C LYS A 87 6.38 -13.32 8.80
N LYS A 88 5.52 -13.66 7.85
CA LYS A 88 4.41 -14.58 8.13
C LYS A 88 4.96 -15.94 8.61
N GLY A 89 4.33 -16.52 9.62
CA GLY A 89 4.80 -17.74 10.28
C GLY A 89 5.88 -17.44 11.32
N THR A 90 6.85 -18.35 11.48
CA THR A 90 7.79 -18.33 12.61
C THR A 90 8.92 -17.33 12.44
N ASN A 91 9.12 -16.51 13.47
CA ASN A 91 10.20 -15.56 13.63
C ASN A 91 11.02 -15.91 14.88
N GLU A 92 12.31 -15.58 14.83
CA GLU A 92 13.26 -15.72 15.93
C GLU A 92 13.98 -14.38 16.12
N VAL A 93 14.03 -13.90 17.36
CA VAL A 93 14.81 -12.74 17.76
C VAL A 93 15.72 -13.13 18.92
N THR A 94 16.98 -12.74 18.85
CA THR A 94 17.93 -12.94 19.94
C THR A 94 18.12 -11.63 20.69
N TRP A 95 17.79 -11.64 21.97
CA TRP A 95 18.13 -10.58 22.93
C TRP A 95 19.36 -11.01 23.73
N ASP A 96 20.28 -10.10 24.02
CA ASP A 96 21.53 -10.39 24.72
C ASP A 96 21.42 -10.32 26.26
N GLY A 97 20.22 -10.06 26.78
CA GLY A 97 19.95 -9.94 28.21
C GLY A 97 20.30 -8.57 28.78
N LYS A 98 20.56 -7.56 27.93
CA LYS A 98 20.94 -6.21 28.36
C LYS A 98 19.82 -5.19 28.17
N ASP A 99 19.88 -4.09 28.90
CA ASP A 99 19.07 -2.90 28.60
C ASP A 99 19.63 -2.10 27.40
N ASP A 100 18.99 -0.99 27.06
CA ASP A 100 19.44 -0.09 26.00
C ASP A 100 20.81 0.56 26.29
N ASP A 101 21.20 0.68 27.57
CA ASP A 101 22.51 1.20 28.02
C ASP A 101 23.63 0.13 27.99
N GLY A 102 23.27 -1.13 27.73
CA GLY A 102 24.20 -2.25 27.65
C GLY A 102 24.52 -2.92 29.00
N ASN A 103 23.80 -2.59 30.06
CA ASN A 103 23.91 -3.25 31.36
C ASN A 103 23.17 -4.59 31.33
N LEU A 104 23.78 -5.62 31.90
CA LEU A 104 23.14 -6.92 32.04
C LEU A 104 21.99 -6.84 33.04
N LEU A 105 20.81 -7.30 32.63
CA LEU A 105 19.64 -7.35 33.48
C LEU A 105 19.62 -8.66 34.29
N THR A 106 19.24 -8.56 35.57
CA THR A 106 19.34 -9.66 36.55
C THR A 106 18.00 -10.20 37.02
N ASP A 107 16.89 -9.57 36.62
CA ASP A 107 15.55 -9.97 37.03
C ASP A 107 15.24 -11.41 36.62
N LYS A 108 14.35 -12.04 37.38
CA LYS A 108 13.97 -13.44 37.17
C LYS A 108 12.90 -13.56 36.10
N LYS A 109 12.13 -12.50 35.88
CA LYS A 109 11.04 -12.47 34.91
C LYS A 109 11.07 -11.18 34.08
N TYR A 110 10.84 -11.34 32.78
CA TYR A 110 10.62 -10.24 31.85
C TYR A 110 9.32 -10.46 31.11
N ARG A 111 8.68 -9.37 30.69
CA ARG A 111 7.57 -9.40 29.75
C ARG A 111 8.09 -8.87 28.41
N PHE A 112 7.58 -9.36 27.30
CA PHE A 112 7.89 -8.79 26.00
C PHE A 112 6.63 -8.44 25.23
N GLU A 113 6.74 -7.45 24.37
CA GLU A 113 5.74 -7.05 23.39
C GLU A 113 6.37 -7.01 22.00
N VAL A 114 5.82 -7.70 21.01
CA VAL A 114 6.19 -7.49 19.61
C VAL A 114 5.12 -6.62 18.97
N GLU A 115 5.49 -5.42 18.53
CA GLU A 115 4.65 -4.51 17.76
C GLU A 115 4.93 -4.70 16.27
N ALA A 116 3.94 -5.12 15.49
CA ALA A 116 4.02 -5.10 14.03
C ALA A 116 3.35 -3.82 13.49
N GLU A 117 4.04 -3.10 12.61
CA GLU A 117 3.57 -1.88 11.97
C GLU A 117 2.90 -2.22 10.64
N LEU A 118 1.59 -1.96 10.53
CA LEU A 118 0.84 -2.13 9.30
C LEU A 118 0.71 -0.79 8.60
N TYR A 119 1.03 -0.78 7.32
CA TYR A 119 1.03 0.42 6.49
C TYR A 119 -0.21 0.46 5.61
N HIS A 120 -0.93 1.58 5.69
CA HIS A 120 -1.89 2.07 4.72
C HIS A 120 -1.14 2.95 3.72
N ILE A 121 -1.14 2.57 2.45
CA ILE A 121 -0.40 3.30 1.42
C ILE A 121 -1.38 4.19 0.65
N PRO A 122 -1.37 5.52 0.87
CA PRO A 122 -2.18 6.46 0.08
C PRO A 122 -1.67 6.48 -1.36
N VAL A 123 -2.61 6.47 -2.31
CA VAL A 123 -2.32 6.59 -3.73
C VAL A 123 -3.24 7.65 -4.30
N PHE A 124 -2.67 8.72 -4.82
CA PHE A 124 -3.40 9.82 -5.43
C PHE A 124 -3.40 9.68 -6.95
N LEU A 125 -4.58 9.81 -7.53
CA LEU A 125 -4.84 9.65 -8.95
C LEU A 125 -5.22 10.99 -9.57
N PHE A 126 -4.53 11.37 -10.64
CA PHE A 126 -4.76 12.60 -11.40
C PHE A 126 -5.08 12.27 -12.86
N HIS A 127 -6.02 13.02 -13.47
CA HIS A 127 -6.32 12.88 -14.90
C HIS A 127 -5.54 13.90 -15.73
N ASP A 128 -5.92 15.17 -15.65
CA ASP A 128 -5.29 16.25 -16.42
C ASP A 128 -4.85 17.38 -15.49
N ILE A 129 -3.85 18.14 -15.91
CA ILE A 129 -3.34 19.32 -15.21
C ILE A 129 -3.49 20.53 -16.14
N ARG A 130 -4.33 21.50 -15.76
CA ARG A 130 -4.63 22.65 -16.63
C ARG A 130 -4.54 23.96 -15.87
N PRO A 131 -3.96 25.03 -16.45
CA PRO A 131 -4.00 26.35 -15.84
C PRO A 131 -5.45 26.85 -15.64
N PRO A 132 -5.69 27.71 -14.64
CA PRO A 132 -6.98 28.40 -14.50
C PRO A 132 -7.38 29.12 -15.79
N GLY A 133 -8.67 29.08 -16.13
CA GLY A 133 -9.23 29.68 -17.35
C GLY A 133 -9.24 28.75 -18.56
N VAL A 134 -8.65 27.54 -18.46
CA VAL A 134 -8.62 26.55 -19.54
C VAL A 134 -9.60 25.42 -19.22
N ASP A 135 -10.80 25.49 -19.81
CA ASP A 135 -11.88 24.50 -19.61
C ASP A 135 -12.17 24.26 -18.12
N ASP A 136 -12.47 25.35 -17.41
CA ASP A 136 -12.67 25.31 -15.96
C ASP A 136 -13.86 24.43 -15.52
N LYS A 137 -14.73 24.04 -16.45
CA LYS A 137 -15.85 23.13 -16.20
C LYS A 137 -15.41 21.68 -16.04
N ASN A 138 -14.23 21.28 -16.51
CA ASN A 138 -13.72 19.93 -16.35
C ASN A 138 -13.26 19.71 -14.89
N ILE A 139 -14.06 18.99 -14.10
CA ILE A 139 -13.78 18.69 -12.69
C ILE A 139 -12.60 17.73 -12.49
N TYR A 140 -12.18 17.01 -13.54
CA TYR A 140 -11.05 16.07 -13.50
C TYR A 140 -9.71 16.74 -13.83
N ALA A 141 -9.73 18.00 -14.28
CA ALA A 141 -8.52 18.79 -14.51
C ALA A 141 -8.14 19.54 -13.23
N VAL A 142 -6.99 19.21 -12.64
CA VAL A 142 -6.47 19.88 -11.44
C VAL A 142 -5.60 21.07 -11.87
N TYR A 143 -5.57 22.13 -11.07
CA TYR A 143 -4.70 23.27 -11.34
C TYR A 143 -3.24 22.95 -10.97
N PRO A 144 -2.24 23.48 -11.70
CA PRO A 144 -0.82 23.27 -11.38
C PRO A 144 -0.48 23.63 -9.94
N GLN A 145 -1.07 24.71 -9.40
CA GLN A 145 -0.86 25.16 -8.02
C GLN A 145 -1.40 24.16 -6.99
N THR A 146 -2.49 23.46 -7.31
CA THR A 146 -3.02 22.41 -6.42
C THR A 146 -2.11 21.19 -6.43
N LEU A 147 -1.60 20.79 -7.60
CA LEU A 147 -0.61 19.72 -7.68
C LEU A 147 0.65 20.10 -6.90
N ASP A 148 1.21 21.28 -7.14
CA ASP A 148 2.40 21.78 -6.44
C ASP A 148 2.23 21.75 -4.91
N ARG A 149 1.10 22.23 -4.39
CA ARG A 149 0.81 22.15 -2.95
C ARG A 149 0.73 20.72 -2.41
N ILE A 150 0.19 19.78 -3.19
CA ILE A 150 0.16 18.36 -2.80
C ILE A 150 1.59 17.80 -2.73
N LEU A 151 2.45 18.12 -3.71
CA LEU A 151 3.84 17.67 -3.71
C LEU A 151 4.64 18.30 -2.55
N GLU A 152 4.40 19.57 -2.24
CA GLU A 152 4.97 20.25 -1.09
C GLU A 152 4.59 19.54 0.23
N LEU A 153 3.32 19.23 0.44
CA LEU A 153 2.83 18.50 1.62
C LEU A 153 3.49 17.12 1.76
N ILE A 154 3.64 16.39 0.65
CA ILE A 154 4.34 15.10 0.61
C ILE A 154 5.80 15.28 1.08
N LYS A 155 6.49 16.29 0.56
CA LYS A 155 7.89 16.56 0.92
C LYS A 155 8.03 17.01 2.38
N GLU A 156 7.23 17.97 2.83
CA GLU A 156 7.23 18.51 4.19
C GLU A 156 6.93 17.42 5.23
N GLY A 157 6.00 16.52 4.91
CA GLY A 157 5.64 15.39 5.77
C GLY A 157 6.66 14.25 5.81
N GLY A 158 7.73 14.32 5.02
CA GLY A 158 8.75 13.29 4.91
C GLY A 158 8.24 12.01 4.25
N TYR A 159 7.25 12.12 3.36
CA TYR A 159 6.72 11.01 2.59
C TYR A 159 7.65 10.67 1.42
N GLU A 160 7.77 9.38 1.12
CA GLU A 160 8.56 8.86 0.01
C GLU A 160 7.62 8.40 -1.11
N THR A 161 7.70 9.08 -2.25
CA THR A 161 6.92 8.73 -3.43
C THR A 161 7.45 7.46 -4.08
N VAL A 162 6.56 6.51 -4.33
CA VAL A 162 6.86 5.21 -4.93
C VAL A 162 5.98 4.94 -6.14
N THR A 163 6.51 4.18 -7.09
CA THR A 163 5.76 3.78 -8.30
C THR A 163 4.71 2.72 -7.98
N ALA A 164 3.67 2.61 -8.80
CA ALA A 164 2.61 1.61 -8.67
C ALA A 164 3.13 0.18 -8.65
N SER A 165 4.18 -0.17 -9.40
CA SER A 165 4.84 -1.49 -9.27
C SER A 165 5.44 -1.75 -7.90
N LYS A 166 6.04 -0.73 -7.27
CA LYS A 166 6.54 -0.86 -5.89
C LYS A 166 5.41 -1.04 -4.91
N ILE A 167 4.32 -0.29 -5.08
CA ILE A 167 3.11 -0.49 -4.28
C ILE A 167 2.58 -1.90 -4.47
N ALA A 168 2.51 -2.41 -5.71
CA ALA A 168 2.12 -3.78 -6.01
C ALA A 168 2.99 -4.81 -5.28
N ASP A 169 4.31 -4.61 -5.26
CA ASP A 169 5.23 -5.48 -4.53
C ASP A 169 5.00 -5.43 -3.01
N TYR A 170 4.65 -4.26 -2.45
CA TYR A 170 4.32 -4.12 -1.03
C TYR A 170 3.02 -4.84 -0.68
N ILE A 171 1.95 -4.61 -1.44
CA ILE A 171 0.65 -5.22 -1.18
C ILE A 171 0.61 -6.72 -1.46
N SER A 172 1.52 -7.22 -2.30
CA SER A 172 1.74 -8.66 -2.56
C SER A 172 2.82 -9.28 -1.67
N GLU A 173 3.30 -8.58 -0.63
CA GLU A 173 4.26 -9.10 0.37
C GLU A 173 5.61 -9.54 -0.23
N ARG A 174 6.00 -8.97 -1.36
CA ARG A 174 7.31 -9.23 -1.99
C ARG A 174 8.42 -8.34 -1.41
N SER A 175 8.05 -7.17 -0.89
CA SER A 175 8.96 -6.26 -0.19
C SER A 175 8.21 -5.41 0.83
N LEU A 176 8.93 -4.79 1.77
CA LEU A 176 8.32 -3.85 2.73
C LEU A 176 8.35 -2.43 2.15
N PRO A 177 7.29 -1.63 2.33
CA PRO A 177 7.29 -0.22 1.93
C PRO A 177 8.32 0.57 2.74
N PRO A 178 8.76 1.77 2.32
CA PRO A 178 9.42 2.72 3.23
C PRO A 178 8.49 3.10 4.41
N GLU A 179 8.93 3.96 5.34
CA GLU A 179 8.09 4.31 6.51
C GLU A 179 6.87 5.16 6.13
N LYS A 180 6.97 5.97 5.07
CA LYS A 180 5.91 6.88 4.64
C LYS A 180 5.67 6.80 3.13
N PRO A 181 5.30 5.62 2.59
CA PRO A 181 5.09 5.46 1.15
C PRO A 181 3.89 6.27 0.67
N VAL A 182 3.98 6.88 -0.51
CA VAL A 182 2.83 7.46 -1.20
C VAL A 182 2.92 7.20 -2.70
N GLY A 183 1.79 6.86 -3.32
CA GLY A 183 1.70 6.68 -4.77
C GLY A 183 1.17 7.92 -5.48
N LEU A 184 1.78 8.29 -6.60
CA LEU A 184 1.27 9.31 -7.51
C LEU A 184 1.01 8.65 -8.87
N ILE A 185 -0.26 8.62 -9.28
CA ILE A 185 -0.69 8.00 -10.54
C ILE A 185 -1.33 9.06 -11.43
N PHE A 186 -0.87 9.14 -12.67
CA PHE A 186 -1.43 9.97 -13.73
C PHE A 186 -2.00 9.06 -14.84
N ILE A 187 -3.13 9.43 -15.43
CA ILE A 187 -3.82 8.58 -16.41
C ILE A 187 -4.20 9.34 -17.69
N ASP A 188 -4.80 8.64 -18.66
CA ASP A 188 -5.24 9.02 -20.00
C ASP A 188 -4.11 9.46 -20.95
N GLY A 189 -3.09 10.17 -20.46
CA GLY A 189 -1.96 10.68 -21.24
C GLY A 189 -2.16 12.10 -21.78
N TYR A 190 -2.86 12.97 -21.05
CA TYR A 190 -3.10 14.36 -21.46
C TYR A 190 -1.83 15.21 -21.58
N LYS A 191 -1.83 16.16 -22.53
CA LYS A 191 -0.74 17.14 -22.69
C LYS A 191 -0.58 18.08 -21.50
N GLY A 192 -1.67 18.35 -20.76
CA GLY A 192 -1.59 19.20 -19.58
C GLY A 192 -0.63 18.66 -18.54
N PHE A 193 -0.60 17.33 -18.35
CA PHE A 193 0.41 16.69 -17.50
C PHE A 193 1.85 16.97 -17.98
N PHE A 194 2.11 16.84 -19.29
CA PHE A 194 3.45 17.12 -19.84
C PHE A 194 3.86 18.59 -19.62
N ASN A 195 2.97 19.52 -19.94
CA ASN A 195 3.25 20.96 -19.89
C ASN A 195 3.41 21.48 -18.47
N GLU A 196 2.57 21.01 -17.54
CA GLU A 196 2.41 21.64 -16.22
C GLU A 196 2.80 20.71 -15.05
N GLY A 197 2.68 19.39 -15.21
CA GLY A 197 2.84 18.43 -14.11
C GLY A 197 4.22 17.77 -14.04
N ALA A 198 4.72 17.28 -15.19
CA ALA A 198 5.96 16.50 -15.26
C ALA A 198 7.19 17.29 -14.75
N GLY A 199 7.23 18.60 -15.02
CA GLY A 199 8.28 19.50 -14.52
C GLY A 199 8.27 19.66 -13.00
N LEU A 200 7.09 19.71 -12.38
CA LEU A 200 6.95 19.78 -10.92
C LEU A 200 7.47 18.50 -10.26
N LEU A 201 7.05 17.32 -10.75
CA LEU A 201 7.53 16.04 -10.19
C LEU A 201 9.06 15.92 -10.25
N LYS A 202 9.67 16.40 -11.35
CA LYS A 202 11.13 16.49 -11.45
C LYS A 202 11.75 17.45 -10.44
N SER A 203 11.17 18.62 -10.19
CA SER A 203 11.73 19.56 -9.21
C SER A 203 11.66 19.05 -7.77
N TYR A 204 10.70 18.18 -7.46
CA TYR A 204 10.59 17.52 -6.17
C TYR A 204 11.35 16.18 -6.09
N ASP A 205 11.93 15.70 -7.21
CA ASP A 205 12.56 14.37 -7.33
C ASP A 205 11.63 13.22 -6.92
N MET A 206 10.37 13.29 -7.39
CA MET A 206 9.31 12.38 -6.97
C MET A 206 8.97 11.35 -8.06
N PRO A 207 9.28 10.06 -7.84
CA PRO A 207 8.78 8.98 -8.70
C PRO A 207 7.25 8.95 -8.82
N PHE A 208 6.77 8.56 -9.99
CA PHE A 208 5.33 8.49 -10.28
C PHE A 208 5.05 7.41 -11.33
N SER A 209 3.77 7.06 -11.49
CA SER A 209 3.31 6.16 -12.56
C SER A 209 2.39 6.88 -13.53
N LEU A 210 2.60 6.71 -14.82
CA LEU A 210 1.80 7.28 -15.89
C LEU A 210 1.17 6.15 -16.72
N PHE A 211 -0.17 6.06 -16.70
CA PHE A 211 -0.92 5.08 -17.49
C PHE A 211 -1.45 5.75 -18.76
N LEU A 212 -1.27 5.06 -19.89
CA LEU A 212 -1.56 5.62 -21.21
C LEU A 212 -2.71 4.86 -21.89
N ILE A 213 -3.58 5.61 -22.55
CA ILE A 213 -4.43 5.08 -23.63
C ILE A 213 -3.63 5.17 -24.91
N THR A 214 -2.88 4.12 -25.19
CA THR A 214 -1.79 4.17 -26.20
C THR A 214 -2.27 4.45 -27.62
N GLY A 215 -3.55 4.22 -27.93
CA GLY A 215 -4.15 4.54 -29.22
C GLY A 215 -4.60 5.99 -29.37
N TYR A 216 -4.54 6.80 -28.30
CA TYR A 216 -4.83 8.24 -28.36
C TYR A 216 -3.55 9.09 -28.43
N ILE A 217 -2.42 8.55 -27.95
CA ILE A 217 -1.11 9.22 -27.95
C ILE A 217 -0.67 9.53 -29.39
N GLY A 218 -0.43 10.81 -29.68
CA GLY A 218 -0.09 11.32 -31.01
C GLY A 218 -1.23 11.33 -32.02
N VAL A 219 -2.46 11.00 -31.59
CA VAL A 219 -3.65 10.94 -32.45
C VAL A 219 -4.65 12.03 -32.07
N ARG A 220 -4.92 12.19 -30.78
CA ARG A 220 -5.84 13.21 -30.28
C ARG A 220 -5.09 14.48 -29.88
N PRO A 221 -5.58 15.69 -30.23
CA PRO A 221 -4.86 16.93 -30.00
C PRO A 221 -4.59 17.25 -28.52
N GLU A 222 -5.50 16.82 -27.64
CA GLU A 222 -5.41 17.00 -26.18
C GLU A 222 -4.47 16.00 -25.49
N MET A 223 -4.07 14.93 -26.18
CA MET A 223 -3.20 13.87 -25.66
C MET A 223 -1.75 14.08 -26.09
N MET A 224 -0.82 13.65 -25.25
CA MET A 224 0.61 13.71 -25.56
C MET A 224 0.93 13.01 -26.88
N THR A 225 1.97 13.47 -27.56
CA THR A 225 2.67 12.74 -28.61
C THR A 225 3.65 11.75 -28.00
N TRP A 226 4.10 10.76 -28.78
CA TRP A 226 5.13 9.84 -28.29
C TRP A 226 6.48 10.52 -28.04
N GLU A 227 6.75 11.67 -28.66
CA GLU A 227 7.93 12.47 -28.36
C GLU A 227 7.85 13.09 -26.96
N GLU A 228 6.69 13.66 -26.61
CA GLU A 228 6.42 14.20 -25.26
C GLU A 228 6.47 13.07 -24.21
N VAL A 229 5.88 11.89 -24.49
CA VAL A 229 5.98 10.72 -23.58
C VAL A 229 7.42 10.26 -23.39
N ARG A 230 8.26 10.25 -24.45
CA ARG A 230 9.69 9.95 -24.32
C ARG A 230 10.42 10.98 -23.46
N ALA A 231 10.09 12.26 -23.59
CA ALA A 231 10.66 13.31 -22.75
C ALA A 231 10.28 13.11 -21.27
N VAL A 232 9.05 12.69 -20.97
CA VAL A 232 8.65 12.28 -19.61
C VAL A 232 9.45 11.07 -19.12
N SER A 233 9.67 10.06 -19.98
CA SER A 233 10.48 8.89 -19.63
C SER A 233 11.93 9.26 -19.30
N GLN A 234 12.51 10.22 -20.02
CA GLN A 234 13.88 10.71 -19.82
C GLN A 234 14.07 11.47 -18.50
N LEU A 235 13.00 11.79 -17.77
CA LEU A 235 13.12 12.32 -16.40
C LEU A 235 13.72 11.29 -15.43
N GLY A 236 13.63 10.00 -15.75
CA GLY A 236 14.13 8.91 -14.89
C GLY A 236 13.26 8.60 -13.67
N LEU A 237 12.10 9.25 -13.55
CA LEU A 237 11.17 9.15 -12.41
C LEU A 237 9.88 8.38 -12.73
N ALA A 238 9.58 8.15 -14.01
CA ALA A 238 8.31 7.61 -14.47
C ALA A 238 8.31 6.09 -14.62
N GLU A 239 7.34 5.42 -14.00
CA GLU A 239 6.87 4.10 -14.44
C GLU A 239 5.74 4.27 -15.47
N PHE A 240 5.71 3.42 -16.50
CA PHE A 240 4.64 3.42 -17.50
C PHE A 240 3.70 2.22 -17.37
N GLY A 241 2.41 2.53 -17.26
CA GLY A 241 1.30 1.58 -17.32
C GLY A 241 0.40 1.82 -18.54
N ILE A 242 -0.68 1.04 -18.66
CA ILE A 242 -1.64 1.17 -19.76
C ILE A 242 -3.09 1.11 -19.29
N GLU A 243 -3.97 1.68 -20.10
CA GLU A 243 -5.44 1.58 -19.98
C GLU A 243 -6.06 0.79 -21.14
N GLY A 244 -5.23 0.30 -22.06
CA GLY A 244 -5.61 -0.30 -23.33
C GLY A 244 -5.05 0.47 -24.54
N ASP A 245 -5.30 -0.03 -25.74
CA ASP A 245 -4.90 0.64 -26.98
C ASP A 245 -6.05 1.51 -27.51
N LYS A 246 -7.12 0.85 -27.93
CA LYS A 246 -8.32 1.49 -28.46
C LYS A 246 -9.50 0.77 -27.86
N ILE A 247 -9.97 1.26 -26.73
CA ILE A 247 -11.18 0.70 -26.15
C ILE A 247 -12.34 1.09 -27.08
N SER A 248 -12.86 0.12 -27.83
CA SER A 248 -13.99 0.29 -28.77
C SER A 248 -15.20 0.92 -28.08
N ASN A 249 -16.06 1.67 -28.79
CA ASN A 249 -17.29 2.30 -28.25
C ASN A 249 -17.04 3.21 -27.03
N ASN A 250 -16.52 4.42 -27.27
CA ASN A 250 -16.34 5.45 -26.24
C ASN A 250 -15.50 5.03 -25.03
N GLY A 251 -14.57 4.09 -25.16
CA GLY A 251 -13.71 3.76 -24.02
C GLY A 251 -14.09 2.48 -23.25
N PHE A 252 -14.96 1.59 -23.77
CA PHE A 252 -15.47 0.44 -22.99
C PHE A 252 -15.49 -0.91 -23.74
N TRP A 253 -14.81 -1.93 -23.21
CA TRP A 253 -15.02 -3.32 -23.61
C TRP A 253 -16.40 -3.80 -23.14
N ARG A 254 -17.16 -4.35 -24.09
CA ARG A 254 -18.42 -5.06 -23.86
C ARG A 254 -18.48 -6.26 -24.78
N GLN A 255 -19.04 -7.36 -24.29
CA GLN A 255 -19.30 -8.55 -25.11
C GLN A 255 -20.34 -8.18 -26.18
N LYS A 256 -20.05 -8.52 -27.43
CA LYS A 256 -20.95 -8.28 -28.57
C LYS A 256 -22.02 -9.37 -28.64
N SER A 257 -23.16 -9.05 -29.27
CA SER A 257 -24.19 -10.05 -29.54
C SER A 257 -23.60 -11.21 -30.38
N GLY A 258 -23.78 -12.45 -29.92
CA GLY A 258 -23.25 -13.64 -30.57
C GLY A 258 -21.75 -13.92 -30.36
N GLU A 259 -21.02 -13.07 -29.64
CA GLU A 259 -19.60 -13.30 -29.31
C GLU A 259 -19.49 -14.31 -28.16
N SER A 260 -18.67 -15.35 -28.29
CA SER A 260 -18.39 -16.26 -27.19
C SER A 260 -17.56 -15.57 -26.09
N ILE A 261 -17.51 -16.14 -24.88
CA ILE A 261 -16.71 -15.60 -23.78
C ILE A 261 -15.21 -15.61 -24.15
N GLU A 262 -14.74 -16.66 -24.82
CA GLU A 262 -13.37 -16.84 -25.26
C GLU A 262 -12.99 -15.80 -26.33
N GLN A 263 -13.88 -15.56 -27.29
CA GLN A 263 -13.70 -14.51 -28.31
C GLN A 263 -13.63 -13.13 -27.66
N TYR A 264 -14.52 -12.87 -26.69
CA TYR A 264 -14.55 -11.62 -25.95
C TYR A 264 -13.26 -11.39 -25.15
N LYS A 265 -12.81 -12.39 -24.37
CA LYS A 265 -11.55 -12.32 -23.62
C LYS A 265 -10.34 -12.16 -24.55
N SER A 266 -10.32 -12.88 -25.68
CA SER A 266 -9.23 -12.77 -26.67
C SER A 266 -9.12 -11.35 -27.23
N ARG A 267 -10.24 -10.65 -27.45
CA ARG A 267 -10.24 -9.25 -27.89
C ARG A 267 -9.66 -8.31 -26.84
N ILE A 268 -9.94 -8.53 -25.56
CA ILE A 268 -9.35 -7.78 -24.45
C ILE A 268 -7.84 -8.01 -24.41
N ILE A 269 -7.40 -9.28 -24.41
CA ILE A 269 -5.99 -9.65 -24.38
C ILE A 269 -5.23 -9.02 -25.56
N ASN A 270 -5.82 -9.03 -26.76
CA ASN A 270 -5.21 -8.42 -27.94
C ASN A 270 -5.08 -6.90 -27.83
N ASP A 271 -6.08 -6.20 -27.29
CA ASP A 271 -6.00 -4.76 -27.06
C ASP A 271 -4.90 -4.41 -26.04
N VAL A 272 -4.85 -5.16 -24.92
CA VAL A 272 -3.81 -5.01 -23.90
C VAL A 272 -2.42 -5.25 -24.50
N ASN A 273 -2.22 -6.34 -25.24
CA ASN A 273 -0.93 -6.64 -25.86
C ASN A 273 -0.54 -5.59 -26.91
N THR A 274 -1.49 -5.08 -27.69
CA THR A 274 -1.24 -3.98 -28.64
C THR A 274 -0.73 -2.73 -27.91
N ALA A 275 -1.33 -2.40 -26.76
CA ALA A 275 -0.91 -1.27 -25.94
C ALA A 275 0.51 -1.47 -25.38
N ARG A 276 0.79 -2.66 -24.82
CA ARG A 276 2.11 -3.02 -24.30
C ARG A 276 3.18 -2.92 -25.39
N ASP A 277 2.89 -3.41 -26.58
CA ASP A 277 3.80 -3.34 -27.73
C ASP A 277 4.10 -1.89 -28.14
N LYS A 278 3.11 -0.99 -28.11
CA LYS A 278 3.32 0.43 -28.42
C LYS A 278 4.21 1.10 -27.39
N VAL A 279 4.00 0.85 -26.10
CA VAL A 279 4.88 1.36 -25.03
C VAL A 279 6.29 0.80 -25.20
N GLY A 280 6.43 -0.52 -25.36
CA GLY A 280 7.73 -1.18 -25.53
C GLY A 280 8.51 -0.67 -26.73
N LYS A 281 7.85 -0.44 -27.88
CA LYS A 281 8.47 0.13 -29.08
C LYS A 281 8.96 1.56 -28.90
N ASN A 282 8.21 2.38 -28.15
CA ASN A 282 8.53 3.81 -28.01
C ASN A 282 9.49 4.12 -26.84
N LEU A 283 9.47 3.31 -25.79
CA LEU A 283 10.17 3.59 -24.53
C LEU A 283 11.20 2.52 -24.15
N SER A 284 11.25 1.39 -24.86
CA SER A 284 12.13 0.26 -24.53
C SER A 284 11.96 -0.28 -23.10
N THR A 285 10.76 -0.14 -22.54
CA THR A 285 10.37 -0.67 -21.22
C THR A 285 9.26 -1.70 -21.33
N GLY A 286 9.21 -2.62 -20.36
CA GLY A 286 8.05 -3.47 -20.13
C GLY A 286 6.89 -2.69 -19.49
N VAL A 287 5.70 -3.27 -19.57
CA VAL A 287 4.48 -2.78 -18.91
C VAL A 287 3.92 -3.90 -18.06
N GLU A 288 3.77 -3.63 -16.77
CA GLU A 288 3.31 -4.59 -15.75
C GLU A 288 1.97 -4.21 -15.13
N GLY A 289 1.54 -2.95 -15.25
CA GLY A 289 0.33 -2.42 -14.66
C GLY A 289 -0.77 -2.10 -15.66
N PHE A 290 -2.03 -2.36 -15.28
CA PHE A 290 -3.22 -1.94 -16.02
C PHE A 290 -4.13 -1.06 -15.15
N PHE A 291 -4.56 0.10 -15.65
CA PHE A 291 -5.52 0.97 -14.96
C PHE A 291 -6.93 0.79 -15.53
N TRP A 292 -7.91 0.67 -14.64
CA TRP A 292 -9.31 0.50 -15.01
C TRP A 292 -10.10 1.80 -14.99
N LYS A 293 -10.76 2.09 -16.10
CA LYS A 293 -11.85 3.07 -16.13
C LYS A 293 -13.03 2.56 -15.29
N VAL A 294 -13.74 3.49 -14.66
CA VAL A 294 -14.93 3.19 -13.86
C VAL A 294 -15.93 2.39 -14.72
N ASN A 295 -16.50 1.31 -14.15
CA ASN A 295 -17.43 0.39 -14.82
C ASN A 295 -16.81 -0.55 -15.89
N GLN A 296 -15.50 -0.82 -15.86
CA GLN A 296 -14.85 -1.80 -16.76
C GLN A 296 -14.27 -3.03 -16.06
N ASN A 297 -14.08 -2.97 -14.75
CA ASN A 297 -13.41 -3.95 -13.92
C ASN A 297 -14.32 -5.13 -13.49
N ASN A 298 -15.11 -5.69 -14.40
CA ASN A 298 -15.85 -6.93 -14.10
C ASN A 298 -14.90 -8.15 -14.09
N SER A 299 -15.33 -9.25 -13.47
CA SER A 299 -14.50 -10.45 -13.30
C SER A 299 -13.95 -11.04 -14.60
N LEU A 300 -14.73 -11.03 -15.70
CA LEU A 300 -14.26 -11.53 -17.00
C LEU A 300 -13.16 -10.66 -17.59
N ASN A 301 -13.31 -9.34 -17.50
CA ASN A 301 -12.33 -8.38 -18.00
C ASN A 301 -11.04 -8.45 -17.18
N MET A 302 -11.15 -8.45 -15.85
CA MET A 302 -10.00 -8.54 -14.94
C MET A 302 -9.23 -9.84 -15.15
N GLU A 303 -9.93 -10.96 -15.35
CA GLU A 303 -9.29 -12.23 -15.67
C GLU A 303 -8.57 -12.20 -17.02
N ALA A 304 -9.17 -11.62 -18.06
CA ALA A 304 -8.51 -11.47 -19.35
C ALA A 304 -7.24 -10.60 -19.27
N VAL A 305 -7.28 -9.51 -18.49
CA VAL A 305 -6.10 -8.67 -18.25
C VAL A 305 -5.01 -9.45 -17.52
N ARG A 306 -5.33 -10.24 -16.48
CA ARG A 306 -4.34 -11.12 -15.83
C ARG A 306 -3.73 -12.13 -16.80
N GLN A 307 -4.55 -12.76 -17.65
CA GLN A 307 -4.11 -13.72 -18.66
C GLN A 307 -3.16 -13.13 -19.71
N SER A 308 -3.19 -11.80 -19.92
CA SER A 308 -2.23 -11.11 -20.80
C SER A 308 -0.82 -10.93 -20.20
N GLY A 309 -0.64 -11.29 -18.92
CA GLY A 309 0.64 -11.15 -18.20
C GLY A 309 0.83 -9.81 -17.48
N ILE A 310 -0.24 -9.01 -17.32
CA ILE A 310 -0.26 -7.87 -16.40
C ILE A 310 -0.14 -8.39 -14.96
N LYS A 311 0.75 -7.80 -14.17
CA LYS A 311 1.08 -8.26 -12.81
C LYS A 311 0.22 -7.60 -11.74
N TYR A 312 -0.24 -6.38 -11.97
CA TYR A 312 -1.07 -5.64 -11.03
C TYR A 312 -2.08 -4.75 -11.75
N GLN A 313 -3.17 -4.42 -11.06
CA GLN A 313 -4.26 -3.65 -11.62
C GLN A 313 -4.64 -2.49 -10.70
N VAL A 314 -4.99 -1.34 -11.26
CA VAL A 314 -5.34 -0.13 -10.50
C VAL A 314 -6.83 0.18 -10.67
N LEU A 315 -7.53 0.41 -9.55
CA LEU A 315 -8.94 0.76 -9.48
C LEU A 315 -9.12 2.12 -8.80
N VAL A 316 -10.05 2.92 -9.32
CA VAL A 316 -10.51 4.13 -8.62
C VAL A 316 -11.27 3.75 -7.35
N ASN A 317 -10.92 4.33 -6.22
CA ASN A 317 -11.61 4.11 -4.95
C ASN A 317 -11.56 5.37 -4.05
N TYR A 318 -12.70 5.78 -3.53
CA TYR A 318 -12.83 6.99 -2.70
C TYR A 318 -12.64 6.72 -1.20
N HIS A 319 -12.65 5.45 -0.78
CA HIS A 319 -12.76 5.08 0.63
C HIS A 319 -11.60 4.23 1.14
N LEU A 320 -11.03 3.38 0.29
CA LEU A 320 -10.00 2.44 0.70
C LEU A 320 -8.59 3.00 0.50
N VAL A 321 -7.72 2.63 1.43
CA VAL A 321 -6.26 2.73 1.36
C VAL A 321 -5.68 1.34 1.10
N ASN A 322 -4.43 1.27 0.65
CA ASN A 322 -3.81 0.00 0.28
C ASN A 322 -3.11 -0.64 1.47
N GLU A 323 -3.41 -1.90 1.75
CA GLU A 323 -2.83 -2.69 2.85
C GLU A 323 -1.86 -3.77 2.33
N ILE A 324 -0.83 -4.06 3.13
CA ILE A 324 0.04 -5.22 2.89
C ILE A 324 -0.78 -6.51 2.98
N GLY A 325 -0.69 -7.35 1.95
CA GLY A 325 -1.40 -8.63 1.88
C GLY A 325 -2.73 -8.60 1.13
N GLN A 326 -3.18 -7.45 0.63
CA GLN A 326 -4.45 -7.34 -0.12
C GLN A 326 -4.41 -7.94 -1.54
N GLY A 327 -3.25 -8.35 -2.05
CA GLY A 327 -3.09 -9.04 -3.34
C GLY A 327 -2.52 -8.15 -4.45
N ASP A 328 -3.14 -8.18 -5.64
CA ASP A 328 -2.63 -7.58 -6.89
C ASP A 328 -3.38 -6.32 -7.34
N ILE A 329 -4.31 -5.82 -6.50
CA ILE A 329 -5.15 -4.66 -6.80
C ILE A 329 -4.68 -3.46 -6.00
N ILE A 330 -4.42 -2.36 -6.68
CA ILE A 330 -4.13 -1.06 -6.09
C ILE A 330 -5.38 -0.19 -6.17
N TYR A 331 -5.77 0.39 -5.04
CA TYR A 331 -6.81 1.38 -4.95
C TYR A 331 -6.21 2.78 -5.00
N ALA A 332 -6.71 3.63 -5.89
CA ALA A 332 -6.23 4.99 -6.09
C ALA A 332 -7.36 6.01 -5.88
N TYR A 333 -7.10 6.99 -5.03
CA TYR A 333 -8.01 8.07 -4.69
C TYR A 333 -7.99 9.16 -5.77
N PRO A 334 -9.11 9.41 -6.48
CA PRO A 334 -9.14 10.42 -7.53
C PRO A 334 -9.11 11.83 -6.93
N VAL A 335 -8.07 12.59 -7.29
CA VAL A 335 -7.96 14.02 -6.97
C VAL A 335 -8.70 14.80 -8.05
N LEU A 336 -9.74 15.50 -7.63
CA LEU A 336 -10.57 16.35 -8.49
C LEU A 336 -10.19 17.81 -8.26
N LYS A 337 -10.61 18.69 -9.18
CA LYS A 337 -10.47 20.14 -9.04
C LYS A 337 -11.05 20.67 -7.72
N THR A 338 -12.08 20.00 -7.21
CA THR A 338 -12.80 20.37 -5.98
C THR A 338 -12.34 19.60 -4.75
N THR A 339 -11.32 18.75 -4.85
CA THR A 339 -10.80 18.01 -3.69
C THR A 339 -10.20 19.01 -2.70
N ASP A 340 -10.69 18.98 -1.46
CA ASP A 340 -10.14 19.79 -0.37
C ASP A 340 -8.74 19.29 -0.03
N ILE A 341 -7.78 20.19 0.12
CA ILE A 341 -6.41 19.86 0.50
C ILE A 341 -6.34 19.14 1.85
N LYS A 342 -7.28 19.42 2.77
CA LYS A 342 -7.37 18.73 4.06
C LYS A 342 -7.64 17.24 3.92
N GLU A 343 -8.36 16.84 2.87
CA GLU A 343 -8.59 15.42 2.58
C GLU A 343 -7.28 14.72 2.15
N ILE A 344 -6.40 15.43 1.44
CA ILE A 344 -5.06 14.94 1.09
C ILE A 344 -4.21 14.80 2.36
N GLU A 345 -4.19 15.82 3.23
CA GLU A 345 -3.45 15.79 4.51
C GLU A 345 -3.91 14.65 5.42
N ASN A 346 -5.23 14.44 5.56
CA ASN A 346 -5.78 13.36 6.36
C ASN A 346 -5.34 11.98 5.84
N ARG A 347 -5.35 11.78 4.52
CA ARG A 347 -4.93 10.51 3.90
C ARG A 347 -3.44 10.26 4.04
N LEU A 348 -2.64 11.31 3.94
CA LEU A 348 -1.21 11.24 4.19
C LEU A 348 -0.94 10.85 5.65
N ASN A 349 -1.64 11.45 6.63
CA ASN A 349 -1.34 11.23 8.04
C ASN A 349 -1.80 9.86 8.59
N ASN A 350 -2.63 9.11 7.86
CA ASN A 350 -3.18 7.82 8.29
C ASN A 350 -2.37 6.59 7.82
N ILE A 351 -1.07 6.73 7.56
CA ILE A 351 -0.22 5.63 7.04
C ILE A 351 -0.09 4.47 8.03
N VAL A 352 -0.05 4.70 9.34
CA VAL A 352 0.07 3.61 10.34
C VAL A 352 -1.10 3.67 11.30
N GLU A 353 -2.23 3.08 10.94
CA GLU A 353 -3.40 2.99 11.83
C GLU A 353 -3.37 1.76 12.73
N LYS A 354 -2.72 0.66 12.31
CA LYS A 354 -2.83 -0.64 12.99
C LYS A 354 -1.48 -1.11 13.52
N LYS A 355 -1.44 -1.36 14.84
CA LYS A 355 -0.36 -2.09 15.50
C LYS A 355 -0.90 -3.43 16.00
N ILE A 356 -0.21 -4.51 15.68
CA ILE A 356 -0.48 -5.81 16.32
C ILE A 356 0.53 -5.98 17.44
N ILE A 357 0.04 -6.17 18.67
CA ILE A 357 0.88 -6.31 19.87
C ILE A 357 0.80 -7.76 20.37
N PHE A 358 1.93 -8.47 20.35
CA PHE A 358 2.04 -9.82 20.92
C PHE A 358 2.71 -9.77 22.28
N LYS A 359 2.00 -10.18 23.34
CA LYS A 359 2.55 -10.15 24.71
C LYS A 359 3.00 -11.54 25.16
N GLY A 360 4.14 -11.62 25.85
CA GLY A 360 4.65 -12.86 26.42
C GLY A 360 5.48 -12.64 27.68
N VAL A 361 5.77 -13.73 28.39
CA VAL A 361 6.57 -13.71 29.63
C VAL A 361 7.75 -14.66 29.48
N LEU A 362 8.93 -14.17 29.84
CA LEU A 362 10.16 -14.93 29.96
C LEU A 362 10.45 -15.14 31.45
N THR A 363 10.58 -16.39 31.88
CA THR A 363 10.99 -16.75 33.25
C THR A 363 12.33 -17.47 33.22
N ARG A 364 13.35 -16.88 33.83
CA ARG A 364 14.68 -17.48 33.93
C ARG A 364 14.58 -18.68 34.88
N ASN A 365 14.66 -19.90 34.34
CA ASN A 365 14.77 -21.08 35.19
C ASN A 365 16.16 -21.09 35.82
N ASN A 366 16.20 -21.01 37.15
CA ASN A 366 17.37 -21.46 37.89
C ASN A 366 17.49 -22.96 37.61
N GLY A 367 18.62 -23.37 37.02
CA GLY A 367 18.94 -24.78 36.81
C GLY A 367 18.87 -25.58 38.11
#